data_AF-A0A662S8J5-F1
#
_entry.id   AF-A0A662S8J5-F1
#
_cell.length_a   1.000
_cell.length_b   1.000
_cell.length_c   1.000
_cell.angle_alpha   90.00
_cell.angle_beta   90.00
_cell.angle_gamma   90.00
#
_symmetry.space_group_name_H-M   'P 1'
#
loop_
_entity.id
_entity.type
_entity.pdbx_description
1 polymer ?
#
loop_
_entity_poly.entity_id
_entity_poly.type
_entity_poly.pdbx_seq_one_letter_code
_entity_poly.pdbx_strand_id
1 'polypeptide(L)'
;MGAGVFGFIINLPIINFYEHGTYLTMHHGHTAMFGTYGMLSIALLLFSWRGMVEKAHWKDGILKLSFWGLNGGLFLMAFITLLPIGAMQAWISFKDGLWVARNADFFEKGIIVFLGNFRAIPDTVIIVLGVLPLAYFLITTYPHLKAAEIKDGESVWKRLGIEL
;
A
#
# COMPACT_ATOMS: atom_id res chain seq x y z
N MET A 1 4.33 -2.40 -11.54
CA MET A 1 3.48 -1.29 -12.03
C MET A 1 3.87 0.04 -11.41
N GLY A 2 3.71 0.23 -10.09
CA GLY A 2 3.98 1.51 -9.42
C GLY A 2 5.37 2.09 -9.63
N ALA A 3 6.42 1.35 -9.26
CA ALA A 3 7.80 1.82 -9.40
C ALA A 3 8.23 1.95 -10.87
N GLY A 4 8.07 0.88 -11.66
CA GLY A 4 8.51 0.84 -13.05
C GLY A 4 7.71 1.76 -13.97
N VAL A 5 6.45 1.40 -14.27
CA VAL A 5 5.64 2.11 -15.27
C VAL A 5 5.33 3.53 -14.81
N PHE A 6 4.74 3.70 -13.63
CA PHE A 6 4.31 5.03 -13.18
C PHE A 6 5.47 5.92 -12.71
N GLY A 7 6.57 5.34 -12.25
CA GLY A 7 7.80 6.10 -12.00
C GLY A 7 8.45 6.56 -13.29
N PHE A 8 8.49 5.72 -14.31
CA PHE A 8 9.08 6.09 -15.60
C PHE A 8 8.27 7.18 -16.32
N ILE A 9 6.93 7.16 -16.23
CA ILE A 9 6.07 8.22 -16.76
C ILE A 9 6.51 9.59 -16.25
N ILE A 10 6.85 9.69 -14.95
CA ILE A 10 7.19 10.98 -14.33
C ILE A 10 8.68 11.32 -14.33
N ASN A 11 9.52 10.47 -14.93
CA ASN A 11 10.99 10.57 -14.81
C ASN A 11 11.64 11.29 -16.01
N LEU A 12 11.04 11.23 -17.19
CA LEU A 12 11.59 11.86 -18.39
C LEU A 12 11.65 13.38 -18.20
N PRO A 13 12.80 14.06 -18.38
CA PRO A 13 12.92 15.49 -18.05
C PRO A 13 11.88 16.39 -18.71
N ILE A 14 11.51 16.09 -19.96
CA ILE A 14 10.50 16.85 -20.70
C ILE A 14 9.10 16.71 -20.10
N ILE A 15 8.77 15.54 -19.54
CA ILE A 15 7.49 15.32 -18.87
C ILE A 15 7.56 15.90 -17.45
N ASN A 16 8.69 15.66 -16.75
CA ASN A 16 8.89 16.11 -15.38
C ASN A 16 8.75 17.63 -15.26
N PHE A 17 9.23 18.36 -16.27
CA PHE A 17 9.08 19.82 -16.36
C PHE A 17 7.62 20.30 -16.16
N TYR A 18 6.63 19.54 -16.64
CA TYR A 18 5.22 19.91 -16.53
C TYR A 18 4.50 19.23 -15.35
N GLU A 19 4.91 18.03 -14.94
CA GLU A 19 4.22 17.26 -13.91
C GLU A 19 4.85 17.35 -12.51
N HIS A 20 6.01 18.00 -12.38
CA HIS A 20 6.71 18.10 -11.10
C HIS A 20 5.80 18.70 -10.02
N GLY A 21 5.59 17.96 -8.94
CA GLY A 21 4.72 18.39 -7.85
C GLY A 21 3.22 18.37 -8.19
N THR A 22 2.79 17.49 -9.09
CA THR A 22 1.37 17.25 -9.42
C THR A 22 0.85 15.93 -8.83
N TYR A 23 -0.43 15.65 -9.05
CA TYR A 23 -1.07 14.40 -8.63
C TYR A 23 -0.46 13.14 -9.27
N LEU A 24 0.29 13.24 -10.38
CA LEU A 24 1.03 12.09 -10.94
C LEU A 24 2.16 11.63 -10.02
N THR A 25 2.82 12.54 -9.30
CA THR A 25 3.79 12.18 -8.26
C THR A 25 3.09 11.43 -7.12
N MET A 26 1.91 11.87 -6.70
CA MET A 26 1.12 11.19 -5.66
C MET A 26 0.67 9.79 -6.12
N HIS A 27 0.24 9.67 -7.38
CA HIS A 27 -0.11 8.41 -8.00
C HIS A 27 1.05 7.41 -7.98
N HIS A 28 2.22 7.80 -8.48
CA HIS A 28 3.43 6.98 -8.40
C HIS A 28 3.81 6.67 -6.95
N GLY A 29 3.81 7.68 -6.07
CA GLY A 29 4.20 7.54 -4.67
C GLY A 29 3.42 6.46 -3.93
N HIS A 30 2.08 6.44 -4.02
CA HIS A 30 1.27 5.42 -3.36
C HIS A 30 1.47 4.03 -3.99
N THR A 31 1.44 3.96 -5.32
CA THR A 31 1.56 2.67 -6.03
C THR A 31 2.95 2.05 -5.90
N ALA A 32 4.00 2.86 -5.74
CA ALA A 32 5.37 2.39 -5.52
C ALA A 32 5.64 2.10 -4.03
N MET A 33 5.39 3.07 -3.14
CA MET A 33 5.68 2.93 -1.72
C MET A 33 4.82 1.85 -1.07
N PHE A 34 3.49 1.99 -1.11
CA PHE A 34 2.62 1.02 -0.48
C PHE A 34 2.59 -0.30 -1.27
N GLY A 35 2.48 -0.22 -2.60
CA GLY A 35 2.43 -1.39 -3.47
C GLY A 35 3.69 -2.25 -3.44
N THR A 36 4.86 -1.69 -3.14
CA THR A 36 6.13 -2.45 -3.02
C THR A 36 6.51 -2.64 -1.56
N TYR A 37 6.91 -1.57 -0.89
CA TYR A 37 7.48 -1.64 0.45
C TYR A 37 6.42 -1.96 1.50
N GLY A 38 5.22 -1.35 1.41
CA GLY A 38 4.11 -1.66 2.32
C GLY A 38 3.71 -3.14 2.25
N MET A 39 3.51 -3.66 1.04
CA MET A 39 3.18 -5.07 0.83
C MET A 39 4.31 -6.01 1.24
N LEU A 40 5.58 -5.65 0.97
CA LEU A 40 6.74 -6.41 1.44
C LEU A 40 6.81 -6.48 2.96
N SER A 41 6.59 -5.35 3.65
CA SER A 41 6.55 -5.30 5.11
C SER A 41 5.45 -6.19 5.68
N ILE A 42 4.25 -6.19 5.09
CA ILE A 42 3.15 -7.07 5.50
C ILE A 42 3.51 -8.55 5.25
N ALA A 43 4.14 -8.87 4.11
CA ALA A 43 4.56 -10.22 3.80
C ALA A 43 5.59 -10.74 4.81
N LEU A 44 6.61 -9.95 5.14
CA LEU A 44 7.63 -10.29 6.14
C LEU A 44 7.02 -10.43 7.54
N LEU A 45 6.12 -9.52 7.90
CA LEU A 45 5.36 -9.60 9.16
C LEU A 45 4.61 -10.93 9.26
N LEU A 46 3.82 -11.29 8.24
CA LEU A 46 3.04 -12.53 8.23
C LEU A 46 3.94 -13.77 8.17
N PHE A 47 5.08 -13.70 7.48
CA PHE A 47 6.08 -14.77 7.46
C PHE A 47 6.61 -15.07 8.86
N SER A 48 7.06 -14.06 9.60
CA SER A 48 7.49 -14.23 10.99
C SER A 48 6.34 -14.68 11.88
N TRP A 49 5.15 -14.08 11.73
CA TRP A 49 3.96 -14.43 12.50
C TRP A 49 3.54 -15.89 12.33
N ARG A 50 3.67 -16.42 11.11
CA ARG A 50 3.33 -17.82 10.79
C ARG A 50 4.18 -18.83 11.55
N GLY A 51 5.43 -18.50 11.84
CA GLY A 51 6.33 -19.33 12.65
C GLY A 51 5.92 -19.36 14.12
N MET A 52 5.43 -18.23 14.64
CA MET A 52 5.14 -18.04 16.06
C MET A 52 3.72 -18.50 16.47
N VAL A 53 2.71 -18.33 15.62
CA VAL A 53 1.31 -18.64 15.98
C VAL A 53 0.98 -20.13 15.82
N GLU A 54 0.16 -20.65 16.72
CA GLU A 54 -0.39 -22.00 16.64
C GLU A 54 -1.23 -22.21 15.37
N LYS A 55 -1.04 -23.35 14.70
CA LYS A 55 -1.71 -23.64 13.42
C LYS A 55 -3.24 -23.63 13.51
N ALA A 56 -3.80 -24.03 14.66
CA ALA A 56 -5.25 -24.09 14.87
C ALA A 56 -5.95 -22.71 14.80
N HIS A 57 -5.21 -21.63 15.07
CA HIS A 57 -5.74 -20.27 15.15
C HIS A 57 -5.46 -19.46 13.88
N TRP A 58 -4.75 -20.05 12.91
CA TRP A 58 -4.41 -19.41 11.64
C TRP A 58 -5.56 -19.50 10.64
N LYS A 59 -6.29 -18.39 10.43
CA LYS A 59 -7.42 -18.30 9.51
C LYS A 59 -7.06 -17.55 8.22
N ASP A 60 -6.78 -18.30 7.15
CA ASP A 60 -6.42 -17.75 5.84
C ASP A 60 -7.50 -16.85 5.21
N GLY A 61 -8.77 -17.09 5.51
CA GLY A 61 -9.89 -16.31 4.93
C GLY A 61 -9.81 -14.82 5.24
N ILE A 62 -9.41 -14.46 6.47
CA ILE A 62 -9.27 -13.06 6.91
C ILE A 62 -8.08 -12.39 6.19
N LEU A 63 -6.97 -13.12 6.05
CA LEU A 63 -5.80 -12.64 5.33
C LEU A 63 -6.07 -12.47 3.83
N LYS A 64 -6.87 -13.38 3.24
CA LYS A 64 -7.30 -13.26 1.84
C LYS A 64 -8.17 -12.03 1.63
N LEU A 65 -9.11 -11.75 2.54
CA LEU A 65 -9.90 -10.52 2.52
C LEU A 65 -9.00 -9.29 2.60
N SER A 66 -8.07 -9.27 3.55
CA SER A 66 -7.09 -8.19 3.71
C SER A 66 -6.28 -7.95 2.43
N PHE A 67 -5.75 -9.01 1.84
CA PHE A 67 -4.97 -8.95 0.61
C PHE A 67 -5.76 -8.30 -0.53
N TRP A 68 -7.00 -8.71 -0.76
CA TRP A 68 -7.84 -8.14 -1.82
C TRP A 68 -8.30 -6.72 -1.49
N GLY A 69 -8.59 -6.40 -0.23
CA GLY A 69 -8.93 -5.04 0.20
C GLY A 69 -7.80 -4.05 -0.03
N LEU A 70 -6.57 -4.41 0.35
CA LEU A 70 -5.39 -3.56 0.16
C LEU A 70 -5.06 -3.38 -1.33
N ASN A 71 -5.03 -4.46 -2.12
CA ASN A 71 -4.69 -4.38 -3.54
C ASN A 71 -5.81 -3.73 -4.37
N GLY A 72 -7.06 -4.13 -4.14
CA GLY A 72 -8.22 -3.60 -4.86
C GLY A 72 -8.47 -2.12 -4.54
N GLY A 73 -8.34 -1.74 -3.26
CA GLY A 73 -8.44 -0.34 -2.85
C GLY A 73 -7.30 0.52 -3.42
N LEU A 74 -6.05 0.04 -3.36
CA LEU A 74 -4.91 0.73 -4.00
C LEU A 74 -5.11 0.89 -5.51
N PHE A 75 -5.59 -0.16 -6.18
CA PHE A 75 -5.90 -0.13 -7.61
C PHE A 75 -6.97 0.92 -7.94
N LEU A 76 -8.11 0.89 -7.24
CA LEU A 76 -9.19 1.85 -7.45
C LEU A 76 -8.74 3.30 -7.18
N MET A 77 -8.04 3.55 -6.07
CA MET A 77 -7.51 4.88 -5.77
C MET A 77 -6.56 5.35 -6.88
N ALA A 78 -5.63 4.50 -7.30
CA ALA A 78 -4.63 4.84 -8.31
C ALA A 78 -5.28 5.17 -9.66
N PHE A 79 -6.09 4.26 -10.20
CA PHE A 79 -6.60 4.36 -11.57
C PHE A 79 -7.83 5.24 -11.73
N ILE A 80 -8.69 5.32 -10.71
CA ILE A 80 -9.96 6.06 -10.81
C ILE A 80 -9.81 7.51 -10.33
N THR A 81 -8.90 7.78 -9.39
CA THR A 81 -8.80 9.13 -8.78
C THR A 81 -7.47 9.81 -9.08
N LEU A 82 -6.35 9.24 -8.64
CA LEU A 82 -5.05 9.91 -8.70
C LEU A 82 -4.55 10.06 -10.14
N LEU A 83 -4.67 9.02 -10.96
CA LEU A 83 -4.21 9.05 -12.35
C LEU A 83 -5.01 10.04 -13.21
N PRO A 84 -6.37 10.05 -13.20
CA PRO A 84 -7.12 11.02 -14.00
C PRO A 84 -6.90 12.47 -13.55
N ILE A 85 -6.88 12.73 -12.24
CA ILE A 85 -6.58 14.08 -11.71
C ILE A 85 -5.17 14.50 -12.13
N GLY A 86 -4.17 13.62 -11.96
CA GLY A 86 -2.79 13.88 -12.35
C GLY A 86 -2.64 14.16 -13.85
N ALA A 87 -3.29 13.38 -14.70
CA ALA A 87 -3.25 13.58 -16.16
C ALA A 87 -3.88 14.93 -16.56
N MET A 88 -5.03 15.30 -15.99
CA MET A 88 -5.65 16.61 -16.23
C MET A 88 -4.76 17.75 -15.72
N GLN A 89 -4.13 17.58 -14.56
CA GLN A 89 -3.25 18.59 -13.98
C GLN A 89 -1.98 18.79 -14.83
N ALA A 90 -1.35 17.70 -15.28
CA ALA A 90 -0.20 17.75 -16.17
C ALA A 90 -0.56 18.39 -17.53
N TRP A 91 -1.73 18.09 -18.06
CA TRP A 91 -2.22 18.70 -19.31
C TRP A 91 -2.41 20.22 -19.20
N ILE A 92 -3.00 20.69 -18.10
CA ILE A 92 -3.16 22.14 -17.86
C ILE A 92 -1.80 22.80 -17.63
N SER A 93 -0.89 22.14 -16.92
CA SER A 93 0.48 22.62 -16.74
C SER A 93 1.19 22.81 -18.08
N PHE A 94 1.01 21.87 -19.01
CA PHE A 94 1.54 21.94 -20.37
C PHE A 94 0.94 23.09 -21.19
N LYS A 95 -0.39 23.27 -21.14
CA LYS A 95 -1.10 24.24 -21.99
C LYS A 95 -1.02 25.68 -21.46
N ASP A 96 -1.30 25.85 -20.17
CA ASP A 96 -1.59 27.15 -19.56
C ASP A 96 -0.53 27.54 -18.51
N GLY A 97 0.36 26.61 -18.14
CA GLY A 97 1.46 26.80 -17.20
C GLY A 97 1.20 26.18 -15.82
N LEU A 98 2.29 25.77 -15.15
CA LEU A 98 2.22 25.07 -13.85
C LEU A 98 1.50 25.88 -12.76
N TRP A 99 1.63 27.22 -12.78
CA TRP A 99 0.97 28.10 -11.84
C TRP A 99 -0.57 27.99 -11.92
N VAL A 100 -1.13 27.81 -13.13
CA VAL A 100 -2.57 27.58 -13.33
C VAL A 100 -2.97 26.22 -12.78
N ALA A 101 -2.19 25.18 -13.08
CA ALA A 101 -2.44 23.82 -12.62
C ALA A 101 -2.37 23.66 -11.08
N ARG A 102 -1.78 24.64 -10.39
CA ARG A 102 -1.63 24.68 -8.93
C ARG A 102 -2.50 25.72 -8.25
N ASN A 103 -3.27 26.51 -9.01
CA ASN A 103 -4.22 27.47 -8.46
C ASN A 103 -5.42 26.74 -7.81
N ALA A 104 -6.06 27.36 -6.82
CA ALA A 104 -7.28 26.87 -6.17
C ALA A 104 -8.39 26.58 -7.19
N ASP A 105 -8.53 27.44 -8.20
CA ASP A 105 -9.51 27.30 -9.28
C ASP A 105 -9.44 25.93 -9.99
N PHE A 106 -8.25 25.31 -10.07
CA PHE A 106 -8.13 23.95 -10.63
C PHE A 106 -8.79 22.91 -9.74
N PHE A 107 -8.56 22.99 -8.43
CA PHE A 107 -9.08 22.03 -7.45
C PHE A 107 -10.58 22.19 -7.21
N GLU A 108 -11.12 23.39 -7.45
CA GLU A 108 -12.56 23.68 -7.33
C GLU A 108 -13.38 23.27 -8.56
N LYS A 109 -12.73 22.87 -9.67
CA LYS A 109 -13.44 22.34 -10.84
C LYS A 109 -14.31 21.15 -10.43
N GLY A 110 -15.58 21.16 -10.86
CA GLY A 110 -16.56 20.15 -10.44
C GLY A 110 -16.11 18.70 -10.62
N ILE A 111 -15.38 18.38 -11.70
CA ILE A 111 -14.84 17.02 -11.92
C ILE A 111 -13.71 16.67 -10.94
N ILE A 112 -12.85 17.62 -10.57
CA ILE A 112 -11.74 17.40 -9.64
C ILE A 112 -12.28 17.22 -8.22
N VAL A 113 -13.25 18.04 -7.82
CA VAL A 113 -13.98 17.89 -6.55
C VAL A 113 -14.69 16.54 -6.52
N PHE A 114 -15.39 16.15 -7.59
CA PHE A 114 -16.07 14.86 -7.68
C PHE A 114 -15.09 13.69 -7.50
N LEU A 115 -13.99 13.66 -8.26
CA LEU A 115 -12.98 12.59 -8.15
C LEU A 115 -12.28 12.60 -6.78
N GLY A 116 -12.02 13.78 -6.22
CA GLY A 116 -11.46 13.95 -4.88
C GLY A 116 -12.38 13.39 -3.79
N ASN A 117 -13.68 13.66 -3.87
CA ASN A 117 -14.67 13.10 -2.95
C ASN A 117 -14.88 11.60 -3.17
N PHE A 118 -14.90 11.15 -4.43
CA PHE A 118 -15.01 9.74 -4.78
C PHE A 118 -13.87 8.91 -4.18
N ARG A 119 -12.68 9.49 -4.00
CA ARG A 119 -11.53 8.85 -3.34
C ARG A 119 -11.83 8.31 -1.94
N ALA A 120 -12.82 8.85 -1.24
CA ALA A 120 -13.25 8.29 0.04
C ALA A 120 -13.65 6.81 -0.05
N ILE A 121 -14.19 6.37 -1.20
CA ILE A 121 -14.60 4.98 -1.41
C ILE A 121 -13.40 4.02 -1.43
N PRO A 122 -12.40 4.15 -2.34
CA PRO A 122 -11.24 3.27 -2.32
C PRO A 122 -10.44 3.39 -1.01
N ASP A 123 -10.33 4.58 -0.43
CA ASP A 123 -9.66 4.75 0.87
C ASP A 123 -10.38 3.95 1.97
N THR A 124 -11.73 3.97 2.00
CA THR A 124 -12.53 3.16 2.92
C THR A 124 -12.35 1.67 2.65
N VAL A 125 -12.25 1.23 1.40
CA VAL A 125 -11.97 -0.18 1.04
C VAL A 125 -10.62 -0.62 1.60
N ILE A 126 -9.56 0.19 1.44
CA ILE A 126 -8.23 -0.10 2.00
C ILE A 126 -8.33 -0.27 3.52
N ILE A 127 -9.02 0.64 4.20
CA ILE A 127 -9.11 0.63 5.66
C ILE A 127 -9.96 -0.55 6.15
N VAL A 128 -11.20 -0.64 5.70
CA VAL A 128 -12.21 -1.55 6.26
C VAL A 128 -12.00 -2.99 5.81
N LEU A 129 -11.59 -3.20 4.55
CA LEU A 129 -11.40 -4.55 4.00
C LEU A 129 -9.93 -4.97 3.98
N GLY A 130 -8.99 -4.03 4.10
CA GLY A 130 -7.56 -4.30 4.08
C GLY A 130 -6.92 -4.27 5.46
N VAL A 131 -6.85 -3.08 6.05
CA VAL A 131 -6.11 -2.81 7.30
C VAL A 131 -6.80 -3.41 8.51
N LEU A 132 -8.11 -3.17 8.68
CA LEU A 132 -8.85 -3.65 9.85
C LEU A 132 -8.85 -5.19 9.97
N PRO A 133 -9.07 -5.97 8.89
CA PRO A 133 -9.00 -7.43 8.99
C PRO A 133 -7.60 -7.94 9.33
N LEU A 134 -6.55 -7.29 8.82
CA LEU A 134 -5.17 -7.62 9.17
C LEU A 134 -4.89 -7.33 10.66
N ALA A 135 -5.26 -6.15 11.14
CA ALA A 135 -5.10 -5.78 12.54
C ALA A 135 -5.88 -6.73 13.46
N TYR A 136 -7.14 -7.03 13.11
CA TYR A 136 -7.96 -8.00 13.82
C TYR A 136 -7.30 -9.39 13.87
N PHE A 137 -6.76 -9.86 12.74
CA PHE A 137 -6.03 -11.14 12.69
C PHE A 137 -4.84 -11.15 13.65
N LEU A 138 -4.01 -10.10 13.65
CA LEU A 138 -2.84 -10.03 14.51
C LEU A 138 -3.22 -9.95 15.99
N ILE A 139 -4.21 -9.12 16.35
CA ILE A 139 -4.67 -8.96 17.73
C ILE A 139 -5.27 -10.27 18.27
N THR A 140 -6.09 -10.97 17.47
CA THR A 140 -6.75 -12.20 17.92
C THR A 140 -5.83 -13.42 17.97
N THR A 141 -4.75 -13.43 17.17
CA THR A 141 -3.77 -14.51 17.19
C THR A 141 -2.61 -14.29 18.16
N TYR A 142 -2.40 -13.06 18.63
CA TYR A 142 -1.35 -12.73 19.60
C TYR A 142 -1.43 -13.52 20.93
N PRO A 143 -2.60 -13.82 21.52
CA PRO A 143 -2.67 -14.68 22.70
C PRO A 143 -2.34 -16.16 22.43
N HIS A 144 -2.27 -16.57 21.16
CA HIS A 144 -2.13 -17.96 20.71
C HIS A 144 -0.75 -18.21 20.09
N LEU A 145 0.29 -17.58 20.66
CA LEU A 145 1.68 -17.79 20.28
C LEU A 145 2.18 -19.09 20.94
N LYS A 146 2.97 -19.86 20.18
CA LYS A 146 3.62 -21.07 20.68
C LYS A 146 4.57 -20.72 21.83
N ALA A 147 4.62 -21.58 22.84
CA ALA A 147 5.60 -21.46 23.90
C ALA A 147 7.03 -21.57 23.33
N ALA A 148 7.96 -20.82 23.90
CA ALA A 148 9.38 -20.96 23.57
C ALA A 148 9.86 -22.34 24.01
N GLU A 149 10.29 -23.17 23.04
CA GLU A 149 10.69 -24.54 23.32
C GLU A 149 12.15 -24.67 23.80
N ILE A 150 12.99 -23.65 23.59
CA ILE A 150 14.41 -23.63 23.97
C ILE A 150 14.62 -22.47 24.93
N LYS A 151 15.15 -22.77 26.12
CA LYS A 151 15.44 -21.74 27.14
C LYS A 151 16.83 -21.14 26.91
N ASP A 152 17.03 -19.93 27.43
CA ASP A 152 18.33 -19.25 27.37
C ASP A 152 19.43 -20.13 27.98
N GLY A 153 20.48 -20.41 27.19
CA GLY A 153 21.61 -21.25 27.57
C GLY A 153 21.52 -22.73 27.13
N GLU A 154 20.40 -23.16 26.54
CA GLU A 154 20.21 -24.54 26.07
C GLU A 154 20.64 -24.68 24.59
N SER A 155 21.63 -25.54 24.32
CA SER A 155 22.13 -25.76 22.96
C SER A 155 21.14 -26.57 22.13
N VAL A 156 20.73 -26.01 20.99
CA VAL A 156 19.91 -26.69 19.96
C VAL A 156 20.54 -28.03 19.58
N TRP A 157 21.86 -28.08 19.45
CA TRP A 157 22.63 -29.26 19.06
C TRP A 157 22.56 -30.36 20.12
N LYS A 158 22.67 -30.00 21.41
CA LYS A 158 22.51 -30.96 22.52
C LYS A 158 21.12 -31.58 22.55
N ARG A 159 20.07 -30.80 22.26
CA ARG A 159 18.69 -31.30 22.25
C ARG A 159 18.40 -32.20 21.04
N LEU A 160 19.07 -31.95 19.92
CA LEU A 160 19.02 -32.79 18.71
C LEU A 160 19.94 -34.02 18.78
N GLY A 161 20.71 -34.19 19.86
CA GLY A 161 21.65 -35.30 20.02
C GLY A 161 22.86 -35.23 19.06
N ILE A 162 23.18 -34.04 18.56
CA ILE A 162 24.29 -33.80 17.64
C ILE A 162 25.45 -33.21 18.46
N GLU A 163 26.55 -33.95 18.57
CA GLU A 163 27.83 -33.42 19.08
C GLU A 163 28.62 -32.83 17.90
N LEU A 164 28.97 -31.54 18.01
CA LEU A 164 29.86 -30.83 17.08
C LEU A 164 31.30 -30.86 17.58
#